data_AF-A0A1X9YNC8-F1
#
_entry.id   AF-A0A1X9YNC8-F1
#
_cell.length_a   1.000
_cell.length_b   1.000
_cell.length_c   1.000
_cell.angle_alpha   90.00
_cell.angle_beta   90.00
_cell.angle_gamma   90.00
#
_symmetry.space_group_name_H-M   'P 1'
#
loop_
_entity.id
_entity.type
_entity.pdbx_description
1 polymer ?
#
loop_
_entity_poly.entity_id
_entity_poly.type
_entity_poly.pdbx_seq_one_letter_code
_entity_poly.pdbx_strand_id
1 'polypeptide(L)'
;MSEMPLTVRRSIEVMGLFFLGWVVVLANGLLAPLLMAFFISIMLLPIYRFFTSRKVPETVAIAISLLVLALVMGLIVWFFSSQISDLVRDFPIIQRNVTKHLNDLSEWVGSFTPYSTAEQVALIRDQSNRLLSYAGGLLSGAALSLTSVLVFLGLLPIYIFLIMFYKNLLLRFVFLWFPPKNYRRVRETLREMEVIIKSYLFGLLIQVSYMTVLLGGILLIIGIKHALLIGVIFAFLNLIPYVGALLGNVIGVLITLASAAELWPIIVVLGTIAAVQFLDNNILMPRIVGSKVKINALAAIVGVLVAGEVAGIPGMFLSLPIIAVLKVIFDRSERFKQWGVLFGDERPEHSPMNYPALREQDKAARQGLTWENQGGLPGEGGAP
;
A
#
# COMPACT_ATOMS: atom_id res chain seq x y z
N MET A 1 14.80 36.34 -9.41
CA MET A 1 13.92 35.41 -10.15
C MET A 1 12.71 36.10 -10.83
N SER A 2 12.39 37.36 -10.50
CA SER A 2 11.27 38.11 -11.12
C SER A 2 11.55 38.64 -12.53
N GLU A 3 12.82 38.69 -12.96
CA GLU A 3 13.21 39.24 -14.28
C GLU A 3 13.47 38.19 -15.37
N MET A 4 13.28 36.89 -15.08
CA MET A 4 13.48 35.86 -16.09
C MET A 4 12.24 35.72 -16.98
N PRO A 5 12.41 35.45 -18.29
CA PRO A 5 11.30 35.09 -19.17
C PRO A 5 10.48 33.94 -18.58
N LEU A 6 9.15 34.01 -18.71
CA LEU A 6 8.24 33.03 -18.11
C LEU A 6 8.58 31.59 -18.53
N THR A 7 8.99 31.40 -19.79
CA THR A 7 9.45 30.12 -20.34
C THR A 7 10.66 29.59 -19.60
N VAL A 8 11.71 30.41 -19.43
CA VAL A 8 12.94 30.05 -18.69
C VAL A 8 12.62 29.69 -17.24
N ARG A 9 11.77 30.48 -16.59
CA ARG A 9 11.34 30.18 -15.21
C ARG A 9 10.60 28.84 -15.12
N ARG A 10 9.66 28.57 -16.02
CA ARG A 10 8.92 27.30 -16.06
C ARG A 10 9.83 26.12 -16.38
N SER A 11 10.77 26.27 -17.30
CA SER A 11 11.77 25.25 -17.61
C SER A 11 12.65 24.94 -16.40
N ILE A 12 13.11 25.95 -15.65
CA ILE A 12 13.88 25.74 -14.41
C ILE A 12 13.02 25.06 -13.34
N GLU A 13 11.74 25.45 -13.19
CA GLU A 13 10.80 24.80 -12.26
C GLU A 13 10.61 23.31 -12.62
N VAL A 14 10.40 22.98 -13.90
CA VAL A 14 10.25 21.60 -14.38
C VAL A 14 11.54 20.81 -14.22
N MET A 15 12.69 21.40 -14.55
CA MET A 15 14.00 20.76 -14.42
C MET A 15 14.33 20.50 -12.94
N GLY A 16 14.01 21.45 -12.05
CA GLY A 16 14.12 21.27 -10.61
C GLY A 16 13.24 20.13 -10.08
N LEU A 17 11.99 20.03 -10.55
CA LEU A 17 11.10 18.92 -10.22
C LEU A 17 11.63 17.58 -10.73
N PHE A 18 12.19 17.55 -11.95
CA PHE A 18 12.80 16.35 -12.52
C PHE A 18 14.00 15.89 -11.69
N PHE A 19 14.94 16.79 -11.39
CA PHE A 19 16.10 16.46 -10.56
C PHE A 19 15.71 16.03 -9.14
N LEU A 20 14.70 16.67 -8.55
CA LEU A 20 14.17 16.25 -7.25
C LEU A 20 13.60 14.83 -7.32
N GLY A 21 12.80 14.52 -8.35
CA GLY A 21 12.31 13.17 -8.60
C GLY A 21 13.45 12.16 -8.80
N TRP A 22 14.48 12.53 -9.56
CA TRP A 22 15.65 11.70 -9.81
C TRP A 22 16.42 11.38 -8.52
N VAL A 23 16.65 12.39 -7.67
CA VAL A 23 17.31 12.21 -6.36
C VAL A 23 16.46 11.32 -5.45
N VAL A 24 15.15 11.49 -5.46
CA VAL A 24 14.22 10.65 -4.68
C VAL A 24 14.32 9.19 -5.11
N VAL A 25 14.38 8.90 -6.40
CA VAL A 25 14.52 7.53 -6.92
C VAL A 25 15.89 6.94 -6.54
N LEU A 26 16.98 7.71 -6.65
CA LEU A 26 18.31 7.25 -6.25
C LEU A 26 18.43 7.01 -4.74
N ALA A 27 17.69 7.77 -3.93
CA ALA A 27 17.73 7.70 -2.48
C ALA A 27 16.75 6.67 -1.87
N ASN A 28 16.09 5.83 -2.67
CA ASN A 28 15.08 4.85 -2.24
C ASN A 28 15.52 4.06 -0.99
N GLY A 29 16.75 3.52 -1.00
CA GLY A 29 17.31 2.72 0.11
C GLY A 29 17.45 3.47 1.45
N LEU A 30 17.51 4.80 1.44
CA LEU A 30 17.55 5.65 2.64
C LEU A 30 16.18 6.25 2.98
N LEU A 31 15.36 6.54 1.97
CA LEU A 31 14.05 7.14 2.11
C LEU A 31 13.06 6.21 2.80
N ALA A 32 13.06 4.92 2.45
CA ALA A 32 12.14 3.95 3.05
C ALA A 32 12.28 3.87 4.59
N PRO A 33 13.47 3.61 5.18
CA PRO A 33 13.62 3.59 6.63
C PRO A 33 13.39 4.96 7.28
N LEU A 34 13.73 6.06 6.60
CA LEU A 34 13.52 7.41 7.13
C LEU A 34 12.02 7.76 7.22
N LEU A 35 11.25 7.50 6.15
CA LEU A 35 9.81 7.69 6.13
C LEU A 35 9.15 6.81 7.18
N MET A 36 9.50 5.53 7.23
CA MET A 36 8.97 4.62 8.23
C MET A 36 9.28 5.11 9.66
N ALA A 37 10.51 5.55 9.91
CA ALA A 37 10.91 6.12 11.18
C ALA A 37 10.08 7.37 11.55
N PHE A 38 9.79 8.26 10.61
CA PHE A 38 8.97 9.43 10.84
C PHE A 38 7.54 9.06 11.28
N PHE A 39 6.89 8.15 10.56
CA PHE A 39 5.54 7.69 10.87
C PHE A 39 5.48 6.92 12.20
N ILE A 40 6.43 6.00 12.44
CA ILE A 40 6.53 5.27 13.71
C ILE A 40 6.82 6.22 14.87
N SER A 41 7.68 7.24 14.68
CA SER A 41 7.95 8.25 15.72
C SER A 41 6.67 8.95 16.17
N ILE A 42 5.78 9.30 15.24
CA ILE A 42 4.47 9.89 15.55
C ILE A 42 3.59 8.90 16.32
N MET A 43 3.62 7.62 15.95
CA MET A 43 2.89 6.55 16.64
C MET A 43 3.39 6.31 18.07
N LEU A 44 4.69 6.49 18.32
CA LEU A 44 5.32 6.35 19.64
C LEU A 44 5.15 7.58 20.54
N LEU A 45 4.66 8.71 20.01
CA LEU A 45 4.43 9.93 20.80
C LEU A 45 3.56 9.74 22.05
N PRO A 46 2.46 8.95 22.05
CA PRO A 46 1.66 8.73 23.25
C PRO A 46 2.48 8.07 24.38
N ILE A 47 3.28 7.05 24.05
CA ILE A 47 4.18 6.36 24.99
C ILE A 47 5.22 7.34 25.51
N TYR A 48 5.89 8.07 24.61
CA TYR A 48 6.87 9.08 24.97
C TYR A 48 6.30 10.15 25.89
N ARG A 49 5.12 10.71 25.55
CA ARG A 49 4.43 11.76 26.32
C ARG A 49 3.98 11.25 27.69
N PHE A 50 3.59 9.98 27.80
CA PHE A 50 3.23 9.35 29.07
C PHE A 50 4.42 9.28 30.04
N PHE A 51 5.63 8.96 29.55
CA PHE A 51 6.82 8.94 30.43
C PHE A 51 7.34 10.34 30.73
N THR A 52 7.35 11.26 29.75
CA THR A 52 7.78 12.65 30.00
C THR A 52 6.83 13.40 30.93
N SER A 53 5.52 13.12 30.92
CA SER A 53 4.58 13.71 31.89
C SER A 53 4.84 13.26 33.33
N ARG A 54 5.53 12.13 33.51
CA ARG A 54 6.03 11.63 34.81
C ARG A 54 7.44 12.12 35.16
N LYS A 55 7.93 13.18 34.51
CA LYS A 55 9.26 13.78 34.72
C LYS A 55 10.45 12.86 34.37
N VAL A 56 10.24 11.82 33.58
CA VAL A 56 11.33 10.99 33.04
C VAL A 56 12.15 11.83 32.04
N PRO A 57 13.49 11.80 32.08
CA PRO A 57 14.34 12.51 31.11
C PRO A 57 14.01 12.14 29.66
N GLU A 58 14.14 13.09 28.74
CA GLU A 58 13.75 12.93 27.33
C GLU A 58 14.41 11.70 26.68
N THR A 59 15.73 11.54 26.84
CA THR A 59 16.47 10.39 26.27
C THR A 59 15.97 9.05 26.80
N VAL A 60 15.62 8.97 28.09
CA VAL A 60 15.10 7.74 28.72
C VAL A 60 13.69 7.45 28.23
N ALA A 61 12.84 8.47 28.08
CA ALA A 61 11.50 8.30 27.52
C ALA A 61 11.54 7.80 26.06
N ILE A 62 12.48 8.28 25.25
CA ILE A 62 12.70 7.77 23.88
C ILE A 62 13.18 6.32 23.92
N ALA A 63 14.16 6.00 24.77
CA ALA A 63 14.68 4.64 24.92
C ALA A 63 13.57 3.65 25.32
N ILE A 64 12.70 4.02 26.27
CA ILE A 64 11.56 3.19 26.67
C ILE A 64 10.60 2.98 25.49
N SER A 65 10.29 4.04 24.72
CA SER A 65 9.44 3.91 23.52
C SER A 65 10.04 2.97 22.47
N LEU A 66 11.36 3.02 22.27
CA LEU A 66 12.08 2.11 21.37
C LEU A 66 12.08 0.67 21.89
N LEU A 67 12.22 0.47 23.20
CA LEU A 67 12.12 -0.85 23.83
C LEU A 67 10.72 -1.44 23.66
N VAL A 68 9.67 -0.64 23.80
CA VAL A 68 8.29 -1.09 23.54
C VAL A 68 8.12 -1.50 22.07
N LEU A 69 8.64 -0.70 21.13
CA LEU A 69 8.63 -1.06 19.71
C LEU A 69 9.40 -2.37 19.45
N ALA A 70 10.60 -2.51 20.01
CA ALA A 70 11.43 -3.70 19.86
C ALA A 70 10.74 -4.95 20.44
N LEU A 71 10.06 -4.81 21.58
CA LEU A 71 9.28 -5.89 22.19
C LEU A 71 8.12 -6.31 21.28
N VAL A 72 7.35 -5.37 20.76
CA VAL A 72 6.23 -5.66 19.83
C VAL A 72 6.73 -6.34 18.56
N MET A 73 7.80 -5.81 17.95
CA MET A 73 8.42 -6.40 16.77
C MET A 73 8.98 -7.81 17.06
N GLY A 74 9.62 -7.99 18.21
CA GLY A 74 10.12 -9.30 18.65
C GLY A 74 9.02 -10.33 18.83
N LEU A 75 7.87 -9.94 19.41
CA LEU A 75 6.69 -10.80 19.54
C LEU A 75 6.12 -11.18 18.17
N ILE A 76 6.06 -10.23 17.22
CA ILE A 76 5.62 -10.51 15.85
C ILE A 76 6.58 -11.50 15.17
N VAL A 77 7.89 -11.27 15.23
CA VAL A 77 8.89 -12.17 14.62
C VAL A 77 8.83 -13.57 15.25
N TRP A 78 8.76 -13.66 16.57
CA TRP A 78 8.63 -14.94 17.28
C TRP A 78 7.35 -15.68 16.87
N PHE A 79 6.22 -14.96 16.80
CA PHE A 79 4.95 -15.51 16.37
C PHE A 79 5.05 -16.07 14.94
N PHE A 80 5.50 -15.28 13.97
CA PHE A 80 5.65 -15.73 12.59
C PHE A 80 6.64 -16.89 12.46
N SER A 81 7.74 -16.87 13.21
CA SER A 81 8.71 -17.97 13.22
C SER A 81 8.08 -19.28 13.69
N SER A 82 7.19 -19.25 14.68
CA SER A 82 6.48 -20.46 15.13
C SER A 82 5.51 -20.97 14.06
N GLN A 83 4.73 -20.09 13.45
CA GLN A 83 3.77 -20.46 12.41
C GLN A 83 4.46 -21.00 11.13
N ILE A 84 5.58 -20.39 10.73
CA ILE A 84 6.38 -20.86 9.59
C ILE A 84 7.03 -22.20 9.91
N SER A 85 7.53 -22.40 11.14
CA SER A 85 8.09 -23.70 11.55
C SER A 85 7.07 -24.82 11.42
N ASP A 86 5.81 -24.59 11.79
CA ASP A 86 4.75 -25.58 11.65
C ASP A 86 4.44 -25.88 10.17
N LEU A 87 4.42 -24.84 9.31
CA LEU A 87 4.26 -25.01 7.87
C LEU A 87 5.41 -25.83 7.24
N VAL A 88 6.65 -25.58 7.67
CA VAL A 88 7.85 -26.31 7.19
C VAL A 88 7.82 -27.76 7.65
N ARG A 89 7.36 -28.06 8.86
CA ARG A 89 7.18 -29.45 9.33
C ARG A 89 6.17 -30.22 8.48
N ASP A 90 5.13 -29.53 8.03
CA ASP A 90 4.10 -30.08 7.15
C ASP A 90 4.49 -30.11 5.67
N PHE A 91 5.69 -29.66 5.31
CA PHE A 91 6.18 -29.60 3.93
C PHE A 91 6.05 -30.92 3.15
N PRO A 92 6.31 -32.12 3.71
CA PRO A 92 6.10 -33.37 3.00
C PRO A 92 4.62 -33.61 2.62
N ILE A 93 3.69 -33.21 3.48
CA ILE A 93 2.25 -33.31 3.23
C ILE A 93 1.85 -32.32 2.13
N ILE A 94 2.40 -31.11 2.19
CA ILE A 94 2.21 -30.07 1.17
C ILE A 94 2.62 -30.59 -0.22
N GLN A 95 3.82 -31.17 -0.33
CA GLN A 95 4.31 -31.74 -1.58
C GLN A 95 3.37 -32.82 -2.13
N ARG A 96 2.87 -33.70 -1.26
CA ARG A 96 1.95 -34.79 -1.64
C ARG A 96 0.62 -34.23 -2.13
N ASN A 97 0.01 -33.29 -1.42
CA ASN A 97 -1.29 -32.71 -1.77
C ASN A 97 -1.21 -31.90 -3.06
N VAL A 98 -0.17 -31.07 -3.24
CA VAL A 98 0.05 -30.32 -4.48
C VAL A 98 0.20 -31.27 -5.66
N THR A 99 0.99 -32.34 -5.52
CA THR A 99 1.13 -33.34 -6.59
C THR A 99 -0.20 -34.01 -6.91
N LYS A 100 -1.01 -34.33 -5.90
CA LYS A 100 -2.35 -34.91 -6.10
C LYS A 100 -3.25 -33.94 -6.87
N HIS A 101 -3.40 -32.70 -6.42
CA HIS A 101 -4.25 -31.70 -7.07
C HIS A 101 -3.84 -31.43 -8.53
N LEU A 102 -2.53 -31.46 -8.81
CA LEU A 102 -2.00 -31.33 -10.16
C LEU A 102 -2.33 -32.54 -11.05
N ASN A 103 -2.26 -33.76 -10.50
CA ASN A 103 -2.65 -34.97 -11.22
C ASN A 103 -4.17 -34.97 -11.49
N ASP A 104 -4.99 -34.66 -10.48
CA ASP A 104 -6.44 -34.56 -10.60
C ASP A 104 -6.84 -33.51 -11.68
N LEU A 105 -6.13 -32.37 -11.70
CA LEU A 105 -6.31 -31.34 -12.73
C LEU A 105 -5.89 -31.84 -14.12
N SER A 106 -4.77 -32.56 -14.23
CA SER A 106 -4.30 -33.13 -15.49
C SER A 106 -5.26 -34.17 -16.05
N GLU A 107 -5.80 -35.05 -15.20
CA GLU A 107 -6.84 -36.01 -15.58
C GLU A 107 -8.12 -35.30 -16.05
N TRP A 108 -8.55 -34.27 -15.33
CA TRP A 108 -9.71 -33.47 -15.72
C TRP A 108 -9.49 -32.76 -17.07
N VAL A 109 -8.35 -32.11 -17.31
CA VAL A 109 -8.03 -31.48 -18.61
C VAL A 109 -7.92 -32.51 -19.74
N GLY A 110 -7.34 -33.69 -19.46
CA GLY A 110 -7.26 -34.80 -20.39
C GLY A 110 -8.63 -35.38 -20.78
N SER A 111 -9.66 -35.20 -19.93
CA SER A 111 -11.03 -35.60 -20.28
C SER A 111 -11.68 -34.72 -21.34
N PHE A 112 -11.19 -33.47 -21.53
CA PHE A 112 -11.72 -32.51 -22.50
C PHE A 112 -10.80 -32.27 -23.71
N THR A 113 -9.57 -32.78 -23.70
CA THR A 113 -8.57 -32.54 -24.75
C THR A 113 -7.85 -33.82 -25.18
N PRO A 114 -7.54 -34.03 -26.47
CA PRO A 114 -6.91 -35.25 -26.97
C PRO A 114 -5.39 -35.34 -26.72
N TYR A 115 -4.83 -34.48 -25.86
CA TYR A 115 -3.39 -34.44 -25.59
C TYR A 115 -2.98 -35.46 -24.51
N SER A 116 -1.80 -36.08 -24.67
CA SER A 116 -1.35 -37.17 -23.80
C SER A 116 -1.09 -36.71 -22.36
N THR A 117 -1.70 -37.43 -21.40
CA THR A 117 -1.55 -37.21 -19.95
C THR A 117 -0.07 -37.30 -19.51
N ALA A 118 0.76 -38.07 -20.22
CA ALA A 118 2.16 -38.30 -19.89
C ALA A 118 3.07 -37.08 -20.17
N GLU A 119 2.88 -36.39 -21.30
CA GLU A 119 3.65 -35.18 -21.61
C GLU A 119 3.22 -33.99 -20.75
N GLN A 120 1.91 -33.89 -20.44
CA GLN A 120 1.40 -32.88 -19.51
C GLN A 120 1.93 -33.09 -18.09
N VAL A 121 1.89 -34.32 -17.56
CA VAL A 121 2.42 -34.63 -16.22
C VAL A 121 3.94 -34.43 -16.15
N ALA A 122 4.68 -34.73 -17.22
CA ALA A 122 6.12 -34.45 -17.28
C ALA A 122 6.44 -32.95 -17.30
N LEU A 123 5.72 -32.15 -18.11
CA LEU A 123 5.81 -30.69 -18.10
C LEU A 123 5.43 -30.09 -16.74
N ILE A 124 4.39 -30.64 -16.10
CA ILE A 124 3.90 -30.20 -14.79
C ILE A 124 4.88 -30.57 -13.67
N ARG A 125 5.51 -31.75 -13.70
CA ARG A 125 6.58 -32.12 -12.76
C ARG A 125 7.81 -31.25 -12.93
N ASP A 126 8.21 -30.99 -14.17
CA ASP A 126 9.34 -30.11 -14.44
C ASP A 126 9.04 -28.67 -14.00
N GLN A 127 7.84 -28.16 -14.27
CA GLN A 127 7.39 -26.85 -13.79
C GLN A 127 7.22 -26.78 -12.27
N SER A 128 6.75 -27.84 -11.61
CA SER A 128 6.65 -27.90 -10.14
C SER A 128 8.04 -27.91 -9.50
N ASN A 129 8.98 -28.68 -10.06
CA ASN A 129 10.37 -28.67 -9.60
C ASN A 129 11.06 -27.33 -9.88
N ARG A 130 10.74 -26.67 -11.00
CA ARG A 130 11.17 -25.28 -11.29
C ARG A 130 10.56 -24.30 -10.30
N LEU A 131 9.26 -24.35 -10.01
CA LEU A 131 8.61 -23.51 -9.01
C LEU A 131 9.18 -23.73 -7.62
N LEU A 132 9.46 -24.98 -7.24
CA LEU A 132 10.08 -25.33 -5.96
C LEU A 132 11.53 -24.88 -5.88
N SER A 133 12.31 -24.98 -6.96
CA SER A 133 13.67 -24.46 -7.02
C SER A 133 13.72 -22.94 -7.11
N TYR A 134 12.73 -22.28 -7.73
CA TYR A 134 12.52 -20.84 -7.65
C TYR A 134 12.10 -20.40 -6.25
N ALA A 135 11.21 -21.12 -5.59
CA ALA A 135 10.85 -20.85 -4.19
C ALA A 135 12.05 -21.04 -3.26
N GLY A 136 12.83 -22.12 -3.43
CA GLY A 136 14.10 -22.33 -2.74
C GLY A 136 15.16 -21.27 -3.09
N GLY A 137 15.18 -20.80 -4.34
CA GLY A 137 16.00 -19.71 -4.85
C GLY A 137 15.61 -18.34 -4.29
N LEU A 138 14.32 -18.09 -4.09
CA LEU A 138 13.78 -16.89 -3.44
C LEU A 138 14.02 -16.93 -1.93
N LEU A 139 13.93 -18.10 -1.30
CA LEU A 139 14.26 -18.28 0.12
C LEU A 139 15.77 -18.11 0.38
N SER A 140 16.63 -18.62 -0.51
CA SER A 140 18.08 -18.41 -0.46
C SER A 140 18.50 -16.99 -0.90
N GLY A 141 17.81 -16.39 -1.87
CA GLY A 141 17.95 -14.98 -2.23
C GLY A 141 17.47 -14.02 -1.14
N ALA A 142 16.43 -14.39 -0.39
CA ALA A 142 15.99 -13.69 0.82
C ALA A 142 17.03 -13.80 1.94
N ALA A 143 17.72 -14.95 2.06
CA ALA A 143 18.88 -15.07 2.94
C ALA A 143 20.06 -14.18 2.49
N LEU A 144 20.29 -14.00 1.18
CA LEU A 144 21.27 -13.04 0.67
C LEU A 144 20.84 -11.56 0.87
N SER A 145 19.55 -11.29 1.06
CA SER A 145 18.99 -9.97 1.40
C SER A 145 19.01 -9.65 2.91
N LEU A 146 19.57 -10.55 3.74
CA LEU A 146 19.76 -10.30 5.18
C LEU A 146 20.52 -8.99 5.42
N THR A 147 21.51 -8.65 4.58
CA THR A 147 22.25 -7.38 4.71
C THR A 147 21.32 -6.17 4.59
N SER A 148 20.43 -6.15 3.60
CA SER A 148 19.48 -5.04 3.40
C SER A 148 18.45 -4.95 4.54
N VAL A 149 17.96 -6.09 5.02
CA VAL A 149 17.05 -6.16 6.16
C VAL A 149 17.74 -5.72 7.45
N LEU A 150 18.97 -6.16 7.70
CA LEU A 150 19.76 -5.77 8.86
C LEU A 150 20.11 -4.28 8.83
N VAL A 151 20.46 -3.74 7.66
CA VAL A 151 20.67 -2.30 7.48
C VAL A 151 19.38 -1.53 7.77
N PHE A 152 18.23 -1.97 7.23
CA PHE A 152 16.95 -1.35 7.50
C PHE A 152 16.59 -1.40 9.00
N LEU A 153 16.68 -2.58 9.63
CA LEU A 153 16.37 -2.78 11.04
C LEU A 153 17.36 -2.09 11.98
N GLY A 154 18.62 -1.90 11.57
CA GLY A 154 19.61 -1.13 12.30
C GLY A 154 19.41 0.39 12.20
N LEU A 155 19.11 0.88 10.99
CA LEU A 155 18.89 2.32 10.75
C LEU A 155 17.55 2.82 11.31
N LEU A 156 16.50 2.00 11.26
CA LEU A 156 15.16 2.38 11.70
C LEU A 156 15.12 2.92 13.15
N PRO A 157 15.62 2.21 14.19
CA PRO A 157 15.62 2.73 15.56
C PRO A 157 16.51 3.97 15.73
N ILE A 158 17.61 4.07 14.98
CA ILE A 158 18.49 5.25 14.98
C ILE A 158 17.72 6.46 14.44
N TYR A 159 17.02 6.33 13.31
CA TYR A 159 16.21 7.42 12.76
C TYR A 159 15.04 7.78 13.67
N ILE A 160 14.35 6.81 14.27
CA ILE A 160 13.29 7.09 15.25
C ILE A 160 13.86 7.89 16.42
N PHE A 161 14.99 7.44 16.98
CA PHE A 161 15.68 8.16 18.06
C PHE A 161 15.98 9.60 17.67
N LEU A 162 16.62 9.82 16.51
CA LEU A 162 17.03 11.14 16.05
C LEU A 162 15.82 12.05 15.76
N ILE A 163 14.77 11.54 15.12
CA ILE A 163 13.55 12.31 14.83
C ILE A 163 12.87 12.73 16.14
N MET A 164 12.78 11.83 17.11
CA MET A 164 12.17 12.13 18.40
C MET A 164 13.02 13.09 19.24
N PHE A 165 14.34 12.89 19.26
CA PHE A 165 15.29 13.72 19.99
C PHE A 165 15.37 15.15 19.42
N TYR A 166 15.41 15.29 18.09
CA TYR A 166 15.48 16.59 17.41
C TYR A 166 14.11 17.18 17.04
N LYS A 167 12.99 16.64 17.54
CA LYS A 167 11.64 17.10 17.18
C LYS A 167 11.44 18.62 17.34
N ASN A 168 12.00 19.23 18.39
CA ASN A 168 11.84 20.67 18.66
C ASN A 168 12.62 21.51 17.64
N LEU A 169 13.80 21.03 17.23
CA LEU A 169 14.60 21.63 16.16
C LEU A 169 13.87 21.52 14.82
N LEU A 170 13.31 20.36 14.49
CA LEU A 170 12.55 20.13 13.26
C LEU A 170 11.30 21.02 13.19
N LEU A 171 10.55 21.14 14.30
CA LEU A 171 9.41 22.05 14.38
C LEU A 171 9.85 23.51 14.21
N ARG A 172 10.91 23.94 14.90
CA ARG A 172 11.47 25.29 14.76
C ARG A 172 11.89 25.58 13.32
N PHE A 173 12.55 24.62 12.66
CA PHE A 173 12.94 24.73 11.26
C PHE A 173 11.71 25.00 10.37
N VAL A 174 10.62 24.26 10.54
CA VAL A 174 9.38 24.49 9.79
C VAL A 174 8.85 25.91 10.02
N PHE A 175 8.79 26.39 11.28
CA PHE A 175 8.30 27.74 11.57
C PHE A 175 9.16 28.86 10.96
N LEU A 176 10.46 28.66 10.76
CA LEU A 176 11.36 29.67 10.18
C LEU A 176 11.07 29.99 8.71
N TRP A 177 10.39 29.10 7.98
CA TRP A 177 9.98 29.33 6.59
C TRP A 177 8.76 30.24 6.44
N PHE A 178 8.11 30.61 7.54
CA PHE A 178 6.87 31.38 7.52
C PHE A 178 6.99 32.67 8.34
N PRO A 179 6.27 33.74 7.96
CA PRO A 179 6.21 34.94 8.78
C PRO A 179 5.40 34.69 10.06
N PRO A 180 5.68 35.39 11.18
CA PRO A 180 5.02 35.16 12.47
C PRO A 180 3.49 35.19 12.44
N LYS A 181 2.90 36.03 11.57
CA LYS A 181 1.45 36.11 11.34
C LYS A 181 0.81 34.77 10.93
N ASN A 182 1.57 33.87 10.30
CA ASN A 182 1.09 32.57 9.83
C ASN A 182 1.34 31.43 10.82
N TYR A 183 2.01 31.67 11.96
CA TYR A 183 2.39 30.61 12.90
C TYR A 183 1.20 29.86 13.47
N ARG A 184 0.07 30.54 13.68
CA ARG A 184 -1.17 29.88 14.12
C ARG A 184 -1.64 28.85 13.07
N ARG A 185 -1.72 29.25 11.80
CA ARG A 185 -2.14 28.38 10.68
C ARG A 185 -1.18 27.20 10.52
N VAL A 186 0.13 27.43 10.57
CA VAL A 186 1.14 26.36 10.48
C VAL A 186 0.99 25.37 11.64
N ARG A 187 0.80 25.85 12.88
CA ARG A 187 0.58 25.00 14.05
C ARG A 187 -0.69 24.16 13.93
N GLU A 188 -1.79 24.77 13.46
CA GLU A 188 -3.06 24.07 13.21
C GLU A 188 -2.88 22.97 12.14
N THR A 189 -2.19 23.29 11.03
CA THR A 189 -1.85 22.33 9.97
C THR A 189 -1.01 21.16 10.49
N LEU A 190 0.07 21.42 11.24
CA LEU A 190 0.92 20.37 11.82
C LEU A 190 0.14 19.49 12.81
N ARG A 191 -0.76 20.07 13.60
CA ARG A 191 -1.61 19.32 14.53
C ARG A 191 -2.62 18.45 13.78
N GLU A 192 -3.21 18.97 12.72
CA GLU A 192 -4.13 18.23 11.85
C GLU A 192 -3.43 17.02 11.20
N MET A 193 -2.22 17.20 10.68
CA MET A 193 -1.37 16.10 10.19
C MET A 193 -1.07 15.07 11.27
N GLU A 194 -0.65 15.49 12.47
CA GLU A 194 -0.38 14.58 13.60
C GLU A 194 -1.61 13.73 13.92
N VAL A 195 -2.80 14.35 13.95
CA VAL A 195 -4.06 13.65 14.25
C VAL A 195 -4.44 12.65 13.15
N ILE A 196 -4.27 13.02 11.87
CA ILE A 196 -4.55 12.12 10.74
C ILE A 196 -3.61 10.92 10.77
N ILE A 197 -2.30 11.16 10.86
CA ILE A 197 -1.29 10.10 10.90
C ILE A 197 -1.55 9.16 12.08
N LYS A 198 -1.77 9.72 13.29
CA LYS A 198 -2.09 8.90 14.47
C LYS A 198 -3.37 8.10 14.29
N SER A 199 -4.46 8.73 13.87
CA SER A 199 -5.75 8.05 13.71
C SER A 199 -5.64 6.90 12.70
N TYR A 200 -4.92 7.11 11.61
CA TYR A 200 -4.71 6.10 10.58
C TYR A 200 -3.86 4.93 11.12
N LEU A 201 -2.67 5.20 11.68
CA LEU A 201 -1.78 4.14 12.17
C LEU A 201 -2.39 3.35 13.34
N PHE A 202 -3.08 4.01 14.27
CA PHE A 202 -3.81 3.30 15.33
C PHE A 202 -4.97 2.47 14.77
N GLY A 203 -5.69 3.01 13.78
CA GLY A 203 -6.74 2.28 13.10
C GLY A 203 -6.23 1.00 12.43
N LEU A 204 -5.04 1.05 11.81
CA LEU A 204 -4.38 -0.12 11.23
C LEU A 204 -3.95 -1.15 12.28
N LEU A 205 -3.45 -0.71 13.45
CA LEU A 205 -3.13 -1.64 14.54
C LEU A 205 -4.38 -2.38 15.04
N ILE A 206 -5.50 -1.66 15.17
CA ILE A 206 -6.79 -2.26 15.51
C ILE A 206 -7.22 -3.22 14.39
N GLN A 207 -7.06 -2.82 13.12
CA GLN A 207 -7.34 -3.65 11.93
C GLN A 207 -6.59 -4.97 11.95
N VAL A 208 -5.27 -4.95 12.14
CA VAL A 208 -4.47 -6.18 12.20
C VAL A 208 -4.95 -7.07 13.34
N SER A 209 -5.27 -6.48 14.49
CA SER A 209 -5.69 -7.22 15.68
C SER A 209 -7.03 -7.94 15.47
N TYR A 210 -8.09 -7.24 15.06
CA TYR A 210 -9.37 -7.92 14.85
C TYR A 210 -9.38 -8.79 13.59
N MET A 211 -8.65 -8.45 12.52
CA MET A 211 -8.57 -9.32 11.35
C MET A 211 -7.94 -10.66 11.71
N THR A 212 -6.86 -10.63 12.47
CA THR A 212 -6.21 -11.84 12.98
C THR A 212 -7.18 -12.67 13.80
N VAL A 213 -7.91 -12.06 14.74
CA VAL A 213 -8.84 -12.77 15.62
C VAL A 213 -10.09 -13.27 14.88
N LEU A 214 -10.70 -12.44 14.04
CA LEU A 214 -11.92 -12.79 13.31
C LEU A 214 -11.64 -13.80 12.21
N LEU A 215 -10.74 -13.49 11.27
CA LEU A 215 -10.43 -14.40 10.17
C LEU A 215 -9.74 -15.66 10.68
N GLY A 216 -8.68 -15.51 11.48
CA GLY A 216 -7.95 -16.65 12.05
C GLY A 216 -8.82 -17.48 12.98
N GLY A 217 -9.65 -16.84 13.81
CA GLY A 217 -10.56 -17.54 14.73
C GLY A 217 -11.68 -18.29 14.02
N ILE A 218 -12.33 -17.69 13.00
CA ILE A 218 -13.37 -18.37 12.22
C ILE A 218 -12.79 -19.58 11.50
N LEU A 219 -11.64 -19.42 10.82
CA LEU A 219 -10.97 -20.53 10.14
C LEU A 219 -10.53 -21.63 11.11
N LEU A 220 -10.13 -21.27 12.33
CA LEU A 220 -9.76 -22.22 13.37
C LEU A 220 -10.97 -23.03 13.85
N ILE A 221 -12.12 -22.37 14.09
CA ILE A 221 -13.38 -23.04 14.48
C ILE A 221 -13.85 -24.02 13.41
N ILE A 222 -13.68 -23.65 12.13
CA ILE A 222 -14.01 -24.50 10.98
C ILE A 222 -13.05 -25.71 10.87
N GLY A 223 -11.87 -25.64 11.49
CA GLY A 223 -10.86 -26.70 11.43
C GLY A 223 -9.89 -26.58 10.25
N ILE A 224 -9.73 -25.39 9.68
CA ILE A 224 -8.76 -25.15 8.60
C ILE A 224 -7.34 -25.21 9.15
N LYS A 225 -6.50 -26.05 8.55
CA LYS A 225 -5.10 -26.18 8.94
C LYS A 225 -4.34 -24.88 8.65
N HIS A 226 -3.51 -24.44 9.59
CA HIS A 226 -2.83 -23.14 9.58
C HIS A 226 -3.78 -21.92 9.52
N ALA A 227 -5.02 -22.03 10.01
CA ALA A 227 -5.98 -20.94 10.11
C ALA A 227 -5.39 -19.64 10.70
N LEU A 228 -4.63 -19.76 11.79
CA LEU A 228 -4.00 -18.63 12.47
C LEU A 228 -2.95 -17.94 11.58
N LEU A 229 -2.10 -18.71 10.90
CA LEU A 229 -1.11 -18.20 9.96
C LEU A 229 -1.79 -17.48 8.79
N ILE A 230 -2.85 -18.05 8.22
CA ILE A 230 -3.64 -17.44 7.15
C ILE A 230 -4.22 -16.11 7.63
N GLY A 231 -4.88 -16.10 8.79
CA GLY A 231 -5.48 -14.91 9.37
C GLY A 231 -4.48 -13.78 9.60
N VAL A 232 -3.30 -14.09 10.14
CA VAL A 232 -2.25 -13.11 10.39
C VAL A 232 -1.59 -12.62 9.11
N ILE A 233 -1.19 -13.50 8.20
CA ILE A 233 -0.61 -13.09 6.90
C ILE A 233 -1.60 -12.17 6.18
N PHE A 234 -2.87 -12.58 6.14
CA PHE A 234 -3.91 -11.78 5.52
C PHE A 234 -4.05 -10.41 6.17
N ALA A 235 -4.12 -10.35 7.51
CA ALA A 235 -4.21 -9.10 8.26
C ALA A 235 -3.04 -8.15 7.97
N PHE A 236 -1.81 -8.66 7.93
CA PHE A 236 -0.62 -7.87 7.63
C PHE A 236 -0.55 -7.43 6.18
N LEU A 237 -0.89 -8.30 5.22
CA LEU A 237 -0.92 -7.92 3.81
C LEU A 237 -1.99 -6.88 3.55
N ASN A 238 -3.16 -7.00 4.17
CA ASN A 238 -4.28 -6.07 4.02
C ASN A 238 -3.97 -4.64 4.52
N LEU A 239 -2.82 -4.43 5.20
CA LEU A 239 -2.27 -3.10 5.46
C LEU A 239 -1.87 -2.35 4.18
N ILE A 240 -1.55 -3.08 3.11
CA ILE A 240 -1.24 -2.52 1.80
C ILE A 240 -2.56 -2.34 1.03
N PRO A 241 -3.00 -1.10 0.74
CA PRO A 241 -4.30 -0.87 0.11
C PRO A 241 -4.39 -1.56 -1.27
N TYR A 242 -5.54 -2.19 -1.54
CA TYR A 242 -5.89 -2.95 -2.76
C TYR A 242 -5.05 -4.22 -2.99
N VAL A 243 -3.72 -4.09 -2.99
CA VAL A 243 -2.77 -5.18 -3.26
C VAL A 243 -2.78 -6.21 -2.14
N GLY A 244 -2.92 -5.76 -0.89
CA GLY A 244 -2.92 -6.60 0.28
C GLY A 244 -3.99 -7.68 0.30
N ALA A 245 -5.22 -7.28 0.00
CA ALA A 245 -6.36 -8.16 -0.15
C ALA A 245 -6.14 -9.23 -1.22
N LEU A 246 -5.58 -8.84 -2.37
CA LEU A 246 -5.32 -9.76 -3.48
C LEU A 246 -4.23 -10.78 -3.11
N LEU A 247 -3.10 -10.31 -2.57
CA LEU A 247 -2.02 -11.18 -2.13
C LEU A 247 -2.46 -12.08 -0.97
N GLY A 248 -3.24 -11.56 -0.03
CA GLY A 248 -3.78 -12.31 1.10
C GLY A 248 -4.69 -13.45 0.64
N ASN A 249 -5.55 -13.22 -0.35
CA ASN A 249 -6.36 -14.27 -0.97
C ASN A 249 -5.49 -15.34 -1.61
N VAL A 250 -4.52 -14.94 -2.44
CA VAL A 250 -3.62 -15.88 -3.13
C VAL A 250 -2.85 -16.73 -2.11
N ILE A 251 -2.22 -16.11 -1.12
CA ILE A 251 -1.43 -16.84 -0.12
C ILE A 251 -2.32 -17.71 0.76
N GLY A 252 -3.50 -17.22 1.17
CA GLY A 252 -4.45 -18.01 1.95
C GLY A 252 -4.93 -19.25 1.20
N VAL A 253 -5.24 -19.12 -0.09
CA VAL A 253 -5.58 -20.26 -0.96
C VAL A 253 -4.40 -21.21 -1.11
N LEU A 254 -3.19 -20.71 -1.37
CA LEU A 254 -2.00 -21.54 -1.54
C LEU A 254 -1.69 -22.35 -0.28
N ILE A 255 -1.72 -21.74 0.91
CA ILE A 255 -1.53 -22.44 2.19
C ILE A 255 -2.62 -23.49 2.39
N THR A 256 -3.86 -23.18 2.03
CA THR A 256 -4.99 -24.11 2.19
C THR A 256 -4.90 -25.29 1.23
N LEU A 257 -4.62 -25.04 -0.05
CA LEU A 257 -4.44 -26.05 -1.10
C LEU A 257 -3.25 -26.97 -0.79
N ALA A 258 -2.17 -26.39 -0.26
CA ALA A 258 -1.01 -27.12 0.21
C ALA A 258 -1.38 -28.05 1.37
N SER A 259 -2.15 -27.57 2.34
CA SER A 259 -2.39 -28.32 3.58
C SER A 259 -3.63 -29.23 3.57
N ALA A 260 -4.52 -29.11 2.59
CA ALA A 260 -5.73 -29.93 2.46
C ALA A 260 -5.71 -30.85 1.22
N ALA A 261 -6.15 -32.10 1.40
CA ALA A 261 -6.28 -33.08 0.31
C ALA A 261 -7.57 -32.92 -0.51
N GLU A 262 -8.54 -32.18 0.01
CA GLU A 262 -9.85 -31.90 -0.58
C GLU A 262 -9.93 -30.42 -0.99
N LEU A 263 -10.81 -30.09 -1.94
CA LEU A 263 -10.94 -28.73 -2.47
C LEU A 263 -11.97 -27.86 -1.72
N TRP A 264 -12.91 -28.45 -0.98
CA TRP A 264 -13.92 -27.68 -0.24
C TRP A 264 -13.34 -26.68 0.78
N PRO A 265 -12.20 -26.94 1.48
CA PRO A 265 -11.60 -25.98 2.41
C PRO A 265 -11.21 -24.68 1.72
N ILE A 266 -10.87 -24.72 0.42
CA ILE A 266 -10.51 -23.53 -0.35
C ILE A 266 -11.71 -22.61 -0.52
N ILE A 267 -12.87 -23.19 -0.87
CA ILE A 267 -14.13 -22.44 -1.02
C ILE A 267 -14.52 -21.82 0.33
N VAL A 268 -14.32 -22.55 1.42
CA VAL A 268 -14.62 -22.04 2.77
C VAL A 268 -13.67 -20.94 3.18
N VAL A 269 -12.37 -21.05 2.87
CA VAL A 269 -11.39 -19.99 3.13
C VAL A 269 -11.71 -18.73 2.32
N LEU A 270 -11.97 -18.85 1.02
CA LEU A 270 -12.36 -17.73 0.17
C LEU A 270 -13.67 -17.09 0.63
N GLY A 271 -14.69 -17.90 0.95
CA GLY A 271 -15.97 -17.42 1.47
C GLY A 271 -15.82 -16.69 2.80
N THR A 272 -14.98 -17.21 3.69
CA THR A 272 -14.68 -16.57 4.98
C THR A 272 -13.93 -15.26 4.78
N ILE A 273 -12.89 -15.24 3.94
CA ILE A 273 -12.16 -14.01 3.62
C ILE A 273 -13.10 -12.96 3.04
N ALA A 274 -13.94 -13.34 2.06
CA ALA A 274 -14.89 -12.43 1.43
C ALA A 274 -15.90 -11.87 2.45
N ALA A 275 -16.44 -12.71 3.34
CA ALA A 275 -17.36 -12.29 4.39
C ALA A 275 -16.70 -11.33 5.39
N VAL A 276 -15.48 -11.65 5.83
CA VAL A 276 -14.74 -10.83 6.78
C VAL A 276 -14.28 -9.52 6.13
N GLN A 277 -13.85 -9.51 4.86
CA GLN A 277 -13.55 -8.28 4.11
C GLN A 277 -14.78 -7.42 3.89
N PHE A 278 -15.94 -8.03 3.62
CA PHE A 278 -17.18 -7.29 3.49
C PHE A 278 -17.52 -6.57 4.82
N LEU A 279 -17.40 -7.29 5.94
CA LEU A 279 -17.57 -6.70 7.28
C LEU A 279 -16.54 -5.59 7.55
N ASP A 280 -15.29 -5.79 7.12
CA ASP A 280 -14.20 -4.83 7.26
C ASP A 280 -14.52 -3.52 6.54
N ASN A 281 -14.75 -3.62 5.24
CA ASN A 281 -14.86 -2.48 4.34
C ASN A 281 -16.15 -1.68 4.59
N ASN A 282 -17.24 -2.35 5.02
CA ASN A 282 -18.54 -1.70 5.17
C ASN A 282 -18.87 -1.29 6.61
N ILE A 283 -18.29 -1.95 7.62
CA ILE A 283 -18.69 -1.74 9.03
C ILE A 283 -17.50 -1.39 9.92
N LEU A 284 -16.46 -2.23 9.96
CA LEU A 284 -15.39 -2.08 10.95
C LEU A 284 -14.48 -0.90 10.61
N MET A 285 -13.93 -0.85 9.39
CA MET A 285 -12.99 0.18 8.99
C MET A 285 -13.62 1.59 9.03
N PRO A 286 -14.86 1.82 8.53
CA PRO A 286 -15.51 3.12 8.68
C PRO A 286 -15.73 3.55 10.14
N ARG A 287 -16.00 2.61 11.06
CA ARG A 287 -16.16 2.91 12.49
C ARG A 287 -14.85 3.20 13.21
N ILE A 288 -13.75 2.57 12.80
CA ILE A 288 -12.45 2.67 13.48
C ILE A 288 -11.67 3.88 12.99
N VAL A 289 -11.50 4.00 11.67
CA VAL A 289 -10.67 5.07 11.07
C VAL A 289 -11.50 6.35 10.88
N GLY A 290 -12.82 6.23 10.75
CA GLY A 290 -13.73 7.34 10.49
C GLY A 290 -13.54 7.97 9.09
N SER A 291 -14.32 9.00 8.79
CA SER A 291 -14.24 9.81 7.55
C SER A 291 -13.01 10.74 7.49
N LYS A 292 -11.94 10.43 8.23
CA LYS A 292 -10.82 11.35 8.44
C LYS A 292 -9.86 11.43 7.25
N VAL A 293 -9.86 10.42 6.38
CA VAL A 293 -9.01 10.35 5.19
C VAL A 293 -9.89 10.44 3.95
N LYS A 294 -10.34 11.66 3.66
CA LYS A 294 -11.17 12.01 2.50
C LYS A 294 -10.34 12.03 1.22
N ILE A 295 -9.93 10.85 0.76
CA ILE A 295 -9.13 10.67 -0.46
C ILE A 295 -9.94 9.87 -1.47
N ASN A 296 -9.98 10.31 -2.73
CA ASN A 296 -10.64 9.51 -3.77
C ASN A 296 -9.85 8.25 -4.14
N ALA A 297 -10.54 7.26 -4.71
CA ALA A 297 -9.96 5.97 -5.07
C ALA A 297 -8.81 6.07 -6.10
N LEU A 298 -8.87 7.02 -7.04
CA LEU A 298 -7.81 7.19 -8.04
C LEU A 298 -6.50 7.64 -7.39
N ALA A 299 -6.55 8.66 -6.54
CA ALA A 299 -5.40 9.14 -5.80
C ALA A 299 -4.82 8.03 -4.89
N ALA A 300 -5.68 7.24 -4.25
CA ALA A 300 -5.26 6.10 -3.44
C ALA A 300 -4.50 5.04 -4.26
N ILE A 301 -5.07 4.57 -5.37
CA ILE A 301 -4.44 3.54 -6.23
C ILE A 301 -3.13 4.05 -6.83
N VAL A 302 -3.14 5.23 -7.46
CA VAL A 302 -1.95 5.81 -8.07
C VAL A 302 -0.87 6.05 -7.01
N GLY A 303 -1.26 6.57 -5.84
CA GLY A 303 -0.33 6.82 -4.75
C GLY A 303 0.29 5.55 -4.17
N VAL A 304 -0.45 4.43 -4.08
CA VAL A 304 0.10 3.13 -3.69
C VAL A 304 1.15 2.66 -4.69
N LEU A 305 0.87 2.74 -5.99
CA LEU A 305 1.80 2.32 -7.04
C LEU A 305 3.07 3.18 -7.04
N VAL A 306 2.92 4.51 -7.03
CA VAL A 306 4.06 5.44 -7.00
C VAL A 306 4.89 5.26 -5.73
N ALA A 307 4.25 5.13 -4.57
CA ALA A 307 4.99 4.93 -3.32
C ALA A 307 5.69 3.57 -3.27
N GLY A 308 5.11 2.54 -3.90
CA GLY A 308 5.75 1.23 -4.07
C GLY A 308 7.03 1.30 -4.89
N GLU A 309 7.03 2.04 -5.99
CA GLU A 309 8.25 2.25 -6.79
C GLU A 309 9.31 3.07 -6.02
N VAL A 310 8.88 4.07 -5.24
CA VAL A 310 9.80 4.98 -4.53
C VAL A 310 10.41 4.39 -3.26
N ALA A 311 9.67 3.57 -2.52
CA ALA A 311 10.08 3.11 -1.19
C ALA A 311 9.68 1.65 -0.89
N GLY A 312 9.29 0.87 -1.91
CA GLY A 312 8.89 -0.53 -1.77
C GLY A 312 7.65 -0.72 -0.91
N ILE A 313 7.59 -1.86 -0.21
CA ILE A 313 6.48 -2.22 0.69
C ILE A 313 6.20 -1.13 1.74
N PRO A 314 7.22 -0.55 2.44
CA PRO A 314 7.01 0.61 3.32
C PRO A 314 6.29 1.78 2.66
N GLY A 315 6.64 2.09 1.40
CA GLY A 315 5.99 3.15 0.64
C GLY A 315 4.53 2.85 0.35
N MET A 316 4.23 1.65 -0.14
CA MET A 316 2.84 1.23 -0.41
C MET A 316 1.97 1.31 0.86
N PHE A 317 2.51 0.85 1.99
CA PHE A 317 1.88 0.91 3.31
C PHE A 317 1.57 2.35 3.77
N LEU A 318 2.52 3.27 3.59
CA LEU A 318 2.40 4.67 4.03
C LEU A 318 1.75 5.59 2.99
N SER A 319 1.34 5.07 1.84
CA SER A 319 0.78 5.85 0.72
C SER A 319 -0.41 6.71 1.14
N LEU A 320 -1.44 6.12 1.74
CA LEU A 320 -2.65 6.83 2.16
C LEU A 320 -2.39 7.99 3.14
N PRO A 321 -1.67 7.79 4.25
CA PRO A 321 -1.44 8.88 5.18
C PRO A 321 -0.46 9.93 4.62
N ILE A 322 0.47 9.57 3.74
CA ILE A 322 1.28 10.54 2.99
C ILE A 322 0.38 11.41 2.10
N ILE A 323 -0.52 10.82 1.32
CA ILE A 323 -1.45 11.55 0.46
C ILE A 323 -2.39 12.42 1.30
N ALA A 324 -2.85 11.94 2.45
CA ALA A 324 -3.69 12.71 3.36
C ALA A 324 -2.95 13.96 3.88
N VAL A 325 -1.68 13.81 4.28
CA VAL A 325 -0.81 14.92 4.70
C VAL A 325 -0.62 15.91 3.56
N LEU A 326 -0.32 15.43 2.35
CA LEU A 326 -0.18 16.27 1.15
C LEU A 326 -1.46 17.05 0.86
N LYS A 327 -2.61 16.39 0.94
CA LYS A 327 -3.92 17.03 0.79
C LYS A 327 -4.11 18.17 1.79
N VAL A 328 -3.83 17.95 3.08
CA VAL A 328 -3.93 19.00 4.11
C VAL A 328 -3.00 20.18 3.80
N ILE A 329 -1.78 19.94 3.31
CA ILE A 329 -0.87 21.01 2.87
C ILE A 329 -1.49 21.82 1.73
N PHE A 330 -2.04 21.12 0.73
CA PHE A 330 -2.61 21.73 -0.46
C PHE A 330 -3.89 22.53 -0.14
N ASP A 331 -4.79 21.99 0.69
CA ASP A 331 -6.01 22.67 1.14
C ASP A 331 -5.69 23.96 1.92
N ARG A 332 -4.58 23.96 2.67
CA ARG A 332 -4.13 25.11 3.45
C ARG A 332 -3.24 26.07 2.65
N SER A 333 -2.89 25.76 1.41
CA SER A 333 -2.08 26.61 0.53
C SER A 333 -2.94 27.32 -0.51
N GLU A 334 -2.86 28.66 -0.58
CA GLU A 334 -3.61 29.45 -1.57
C GLU A 334 -3.25 29.08 -3.02
N ARG A 335 -1.99 28.70 -3.26
CA ARG A 335 -1.48 28.36 -4.59
C ARG A 335 -1.81 26.93 -5.04
N PHE A 336 -1.97 26.00 -4.10
CA PHE A 336 -2.09 24.56 -4.41
C PHE A 336 -3.46 23.98 -4.06
N LYS A 337 -4.44 24.81 -3.70
CA LYS A 337 -5.79 24.38 -3.32
C LYS A 337 -6.46 23.48 -4.36
N GLN A 338 -6.19 23.70 -5.66
CA GLN A 338 -6.73 22.86 -6.75
C GLN A 338 -6.28 21.40 -6.64
N TRP A 339 -5.04 21.16 -6.19
CA TRP A 339 -4.51 19.81 -5.97
C TRP A 339 -5.14 19.14 -4.75
N GLY A 340 -5.49 19.94 -3.73
CA GLY A 340 -6.25 19.46 -2.58
C GLY A 340 -7.64 18.94 -2.97
N VAL A 341 -8.33 19.68 -3.84
CA VAL A 341 -9.61 19.26 -4.44
C VAL A 341 -9.44 17.99 -5.27
N LEU A 342 -8.40 17.90 -6.11
CA LEU A 342 -8.11 16.73 -6.94
C LEU A 342 -7.88 15.46 -6.10
N PHE A 343 -7.27 15.57 -4.94
CA PHE A 343 -7.05 14.45 -4.02
C PHE A 343 -8.26 14.15 -3.13
N GLY A 344 -9.19 15.08 -3.00
CA GLY A 344 -10.42 14.92 -2.22
C GLY A 344 -11.40 13.90 -2.81
N ASP A 345 -12.32 13.42 -1.99
CA ASP A 345 -13.47 12.60 -2.37
C ASP A 345 -14.73 13.45 -2.71
N GLU A 346 -14.59 14.77 -2.70
CA GLU A 346 -15.65 15.72 -3.03
C GLU A 346 -16.04 15.56 -4.51
N ARG A 347 -17.28 15.14 -4.75
CA ARG A 347 -17.86 15.15 -6.10
C ARG A 347 -18.53 16.52 -6.30
N PRO A 348 -18.02 17.40 -7.18
CA PRO A 348 -18.69 18.65 -7.45
C PRO A 348 -20.09 18.37 -8.01
N GLU A 349 -21.14 18.84 -7.34
CA GLU A 349 -22.53 18.60 -7.76
C GLU A 349 -22.81 19.20 -9.15
N HIS A 350 -22.09 20.25 -9.54
CA HIS A 350 -22.22 20.93 -10.82
C HIS A 350 -20.82 21.14 -11.41
N SER A 351 -20.62 20.81 -12.69
CA SER A 351 -19.39 21.15 -13.41
C SER A 351 -19.30 22.67 -13.53
N PRO A 352 -18.19 23.32 -13.17
CA PRO A 352 -18.00 24.75 -13.41
C PRO A 352 -17.91 25.09 -14.91
N MET A 353 -17.82 24.07 -15.78
CA MET A 353 -17.92 24.27 -17.22
C MET A 353 -19.40 24.36 -17.62
N ASN A 354 -19.88 25.59 -17.89
CA ASN A 354 -21.19 25.85 -18.47
C ASN A 354 -21.37 25.22 -19.87
N TYR A 355 -20.27 24.88 -20.55
CA TYR A 355 -20.26 24.18 -21.82
C TYR A 355 -19.59 22.82 -21.65
N PRO A 356 -20.26 21.71 -21.99
CA PRO A 356 -19.64 20.40 -22.02
C PRO A 356 -18.64 20.35 -23.20
N ALA A 357 -17.41 20.84 -22.98
CA ALA A 357 -16.35 20.90 -23.98
C ALA A 357 -15.93 19.52 -24.56
N LEU A 358 -16.42 18.42 -23.96
CA LEU A 358 -16.10 17.05 -24.35
C LEU A 358 -17.33 16.23 -24.76
N ARG A 359 -18.49 16.87 -24.92
CA ARG A 359 -19.65 16.24 -25.54
C ARG A 359 -19.80 16.86 -26.91
N GLU A 360 -19.23 16.23 -27.92
CA GLU A 360 -19.46 16.56 -29.33
C GLU A 360 -20.96 16.70 -29.59
N GLN A 361 -21.43 17.93 -29.55
CA GLN A 361 -22.64 18.39 -30.20
C GLN A 361 -22.34 19.64 -31.02
N ASP A 362 -21.10 19.75 -31.51
CA ASP A 362 -20.80 20.75 -32.51
C ASP A 362 -21.37 20.26 -33.83
N LYS A 363 -22.40 20.95 -34.35
CA LYS A 363 -23.02 20.61 -35.65
C LYS A 363 -21.98 20.60 -36.77
N ALA A 364 -20.90 21.38 -36.64
CA ALA A 364 -19.78 21.41 -37.56
C ALA A 364 -18.99 20.08 -37.58
N ALA A 365 -18.75 19.46 -36.42
CA ALA A 365 -18.06 18.18 -36.32
C ALA A 365 -18.89 17.04 -36.95
N ARG A 366 -20.22 17.06 -36.76
CA ARG A 366 -21.13 16.12 -37.44
C ARG A 366 -21.18 16.34 -38.95
N GLN A 367 -21.17 17.59 -39.41
CA GLN A 367 -21.21 17.92 -40.84
C GLN A 367 -19.92 17.50 -41.56
N GLY A 368 -18.75 17.63 -40.92
CA GLY A 368 -17.47 17.13 -41.43
C GLY A 368 -17.46 15.61 -41.58
N LEU A 369 -17.92 14.88 -40.55
CA LEU A 369 -18.01 13.41 -40.58
C LEU A 369 -19.04 12.87 -41.59
N THR A 370 -20.12 13.62 -41.87
CA THR A 370 -21.06 13.25 -42.95
C THR A 370 -20.51 13.56 -44.34
N TRP A 371 -19.71 14.61 -44.49
CA TRP A 371 -19.04 14.96 -45.75
C TRP A 371 -17.96 13.94 -46.13
N GLU A 372 -17.17 13.48 -45.16
CA GLU A 372 -16.15 12.43 -45.37
C GLU A 372 -16.78 11.06 -45.68
N ASN A 373 -17.89 10.70 -45.01
CA ASN A 373 -18.56 9.42 -45.25
C ASN A 373 -19.42 9.38 -46.53
N GLN A 374 -19.72 10.52 -47.16
CA GLN A 374 -20.53 10.59 -48.39
C GLN A 374 -19.71 10.78 -49.68
N GLY A 375 -18.39 10.57 -49.63
CA GLY A 375 -17.59 10.34 -50.85
C GLY A 375 -17.48 11.55 -51.78
N GLY A 376 -17.14 12.73 -51.26
CA GLY A 376 -16.89 13.92 -52.09
C GLY A 376 -15.55 13.86 -52.81
N LEU A 377 -15.53 13.44 -54.08
CA LEU A 377 -14.51 13.84 -55.05
C LEU A 377 -15.11 14.87 -56.03
N PRO A 378 -14.32 15.87 -56.47
CA PRO A 378 -14.83 17.05 -57.16
C PRO A 378 -15.20 16.73 -58.61
N GLY A 379 -16.45 17.03 -58.98
CA GLY A 379 -16.85 17.11 -60.37
C GLY A 379 -16.24 18.34 -61.03
N GLU A 380 -15.50 18.09 -62.09
CA GLU A 380 -14.98 19.07 -63.04
C GLU A 380 -16.09 19.99 -63.60
N GLY A 381 -15.70 21.21 -63.94
CA GLY A 381 -16.21 21.87 -65.14
C GLY A 381 -17.03 23.13 -64.93
N GLY A 382 -16.46 24.25 -65.40
CA GLY A 382 -17.25 25.32 -66.01
C GLY A 382 -17.10 26.70 -65.38
N ALA A 383 -16.10 27.44 -65.84
CA ALA A 383 -16.10 28.92 -65.85
C ALA A 383 -17.29 29.43 -66.70
N PRO A 384 -17.65 30.73 -66.70
CA PRO A 384 -16.75 31.90 -66.76
C PRO A 384 -16.63 32.70 -65.46
#